data_AF-A0A515A4N1-F1
#
_entry.id   AF-A0A515A4N1-F1
#
_cell.length_a   1.000
_cell.length_b   1.000
_cell.length_c   1.000
_cell.angle_alpha   90.00
_cell.angle_beta   90.00
_cell.angle_gamma   90.00
#
_symmetry.space_group_name_H-M   'P 1'
#
loop_
_entity.id
_entity.type
_entity.pdbx_description
1 polymer ?
#
loop_
_entity_poly.entity_id
_entity_poly.type
_entity_poly.pdbx_seq_one_letter_code
_entity_poly.pdbx_strand_id
1 'polypeptide(L)'
;MKKLTQVLVMPLLVLSLIGCGQQPLDKKYNSTTMWYDIRVGSKPKNDSINHELCAQAVAENTKHGVKNEELTYQELIDQGYELLAKTHTEAYADSLRKVYNP
;
A
#
# COMPACT_ATOMS: atom_id res chain seq x y z
N MET A 1 28.87 -22.40 38.92
CA MET A 1 28.94 -21.09 38.22
C MET A 1 28.90 -21.32 36.72
N LYS A 2 27.98 -20.60 36.05
CA LYS A 2 27.98 -20.16 34.64
C LYS A 2 27.74 -21.20 33.52
N LYS A 3 26.48 -21.15 33.05
CA LYS A 3 26.00 -21.17 31.65
C LYS A 3 25.80 -22.52 30.96
N LEU A 4 24.80 -23.25 31.43
CA LEU A 4 24.06 -24.26 30.66
C LEU A 4 22.62 -23.76 30.50
N THR A 5 22.40 -22.78 29.62
CA THR A 5 21.06 -22.32 29.21
C THR A 5 21.19 -21.31 28.08
N GLN A 6 21.44 -21.80 26.87
CA GLN A 6 21.17 -21.05 25.65
C GLN A 6 20.95 -22.00 24.47
N VAL A 7 20.14 -23.03 24.72
CA VAL A 7 19.47 -23.82 23.69
C VAL A 7 17.99 -23.72 24.00
N LEU A 8 17.41 -22.54 23.75
CA LEU A 8 15.98 -22.37 23.81
C LEU A 8 15.55 -21.44 22.66
N VAL A 9 15.21 -22.09 21.55
CA VAL A 9 14.04 -21.74 20.74
C VAL A 9 14.06 -20.31 20.17
N MET A 10 14.88 -20.11 19.12
CA MET A 10 14.50 -19.20 18.04
C MET A 10 14.04 -20.01 16.82
N PRO A 11 12.72 -20.30 16.73
CA PRO A 11 12.04 -20.38 15.45
C PRO A 11 10.85 -19.43 15.52
N LEU A 12 11.14 -18.13 15.46
CA LEU A 12 10.13 -17.08 15.30
C LEU A 12 10.53 -16.14 14.17
N LEU A 13 11.17 -16.67 13.12
CA LEU A 13 10.98 -16.13 11.78
C LEU A 13 9.77 -16.85 11.21
N VAL A 14 8.64 -16.38 11.71
CA VAL A 14 7.29 -16.85 11.44
C VAL A 14 7.03 -16.76 9.95
N LEU A 15 6.66 -17.91 9.42
CA LEU A 15 5.80 -18.14 8.26
C LEU A 15 5.09 -16.86 7.78
N SER A 16 5.52 -16.30 6.65
CA SER A 16 4.67 -15.40 5.85
C SER A 16 4.68 -15.77 4.36
N LEU A 17 5.22 -16.93 4.00
CA LEU A 17 5.23 -17.42 2.61
C LEU A 17 3.96 -18.19 2.20
N ILE A 18 2.87 -18.07 2.97
CA ILE A 18 1.59 -18.72 2.63
C ILE A 18 0.50 -17.65 2.52
N GLY A 19 0.56 -16.90 1.44
CA GLY A 19 -0.56 -16.15 0.90
C GLY A 19 -0.72 -16.52 -0.56
N CYS A 20 -1.33 -17.67 -0.85
CA CYS A 20 -1.81 -17.94 -2.20
C CYS A 20 -2.85 -16.88 -2.57
N GLY A 21 -2.53 -16.01 -3.53
CA GLY A 21 -3.51 -15.50 -4.50
C GLY A 21 -3.87 -14.02 -4.48
N GLN A 22 -3.63 -13.25 -3.42
CA GLN A 22 -3.93 -11.81 -3.42
C GLN A 22 -2.66 -10.97 -3.47
N GLN A 23 -2.58 -10.06 -4.46
CA GLN A 23 -1.50 -9.10 -4.51
C GLN A 23 -1.64 -8.15 -3.30
N PRO A 24 -0.54 -7.66 -2.71
CA PRO A 24 -0.62 -6.80 -1.52
C PRO A 24 -1.50 -5.55 -1.72
N LEU A 25 -1.64 -5.06 -2.96
CA LEU A 25 -2.51 -3.93 -3.28
C LEU A 25 -4.00 -4.28 -3.32
N ASP A 26 -4.36 -5.57 -3.46
CA ASP A 26 -5.75 -6.05 -3.41
C ASP A 26 -6.26 -6.17 -1.97
N LYS A 27 -5.39 -5.98 -0.97
CA LYS A 27 -5.77 -5.98 0.44
C LYS A 27 -6.60 -4.73 0.75
N LYS A 28 -7.58 -4.90 1.64
CA LYS A 28 -8.31 -3.77 2.23
C LYS A 28 -7.37 -2.87 3.01
N TYR A 29 -7.62 -1.57 2.93
CA TYR A 29 -6.82 -0.54 3.56
C TYR A 29 -6.73 -0.77 5.07
N ASN A 30 -5.50 -0.65 5.59
CA ASN A 30 -5.23 -0.61 7.01
C ASN A 30 -4.18 0.48 7.26
N SER A 31 -4.53 1.47 8.09
CA SER A 31 -3.65 2.60 8.37
C SER A 31 -2.31 2.20 9.00
N THR A 32 -2.28 1.10 9.76
CA THR A 32 -1.06 0.59 10.43
C THR A 32 -0.10 -0.07 9.45
N THR A 33 -0.62 -0.74 8.42
CA THR A 33 0.19 -1.52 7.47
C THR A 33 0.34 -0.87 6.11
N MET A 34 -0.35 0.25 5.83
CA MET A 34 -0.34 0.97 4.56
C MET A 34 1.06 1.11 3.95
N TRP A 35 2.01 1.61 4.74
CA TRP A 35 3.38 1.84 4.27
C TRP A 35 4.09 0.55 3.82
N TYR A 36 3.82 -0.55 4.51
CA TYR A 36 4.41 -1.84 4.20
C TYR A 36 3.70 -2.50 3.01
N ASP A 37 2.37 -2.54 3.03
CA ASP A 37 1.58 -3.20 1.99
C ASP A 37 1.75 -2.52 0.62
N ILE A 38 1.79 -1.19 0.56
CA ILE A 38 2.06 -0.46 -0.69
C ILE A 38 3.48 -0.74 -1.17
N ARG A 39 4.48 -0.74 -0.28
CA ARG A 39 5.87 -1.04 -0.65
C ARG A 39 6.02 -2.44 -1.23
N VAL A 40 5.41 -3.45 -0.60
CA VAL A 40 5.50 -4.84 -1.05
C VAL A 40 4.67 -5.08 -2.32
N GLY A 41 3.55 -4.36 -2.48
CA GLY A 41 2.68 -4.45 -3.64
C GLY A 41 3.11 -3.63 -4.86
N SER A 42 4.03 -2.68 -4.68
CA SER A 42 4.50 -1.79 -5.74
C SER A 42 5.86 -2.22 -6.31
N LYS A 43 6.13 -1.83 -7.56
CA LYS A 43 7.51 -1.85 -8.09
C LYS A 43 8.31 -0.74 -7.38
N PRO A 44 9.63 -0.89 -7.14
CA PRO A 44 10.44 0.14 -6.46
C PRO A 44 10.36 1.53 -7.08
N LYS A 45 10.20 1.62 -8.41
CA LYS A 45 10.03 2.91 -9.11
C LYS A 45 8.68 3.59 -8.84
N ASN A 46 7.68 2.86 -8.35
CA ASN A 46 6.31 3.32 -8.18
C ASN A 46 5.90 3.48 -6.71
N ASP A 47 6.73 3.03 -5.77
CA ASP A 47 6.34 2.93 -4.36
C ASP A 47 5.96 4.31 -3.80
N SER A 48 6.76 5.32 -4.08
CA SER A 48 6.64 6.66 -3.53
C SER A 48 5.38 7.35 -4.05
N ILE A 49 5.11 7.25 -5.36
CA ILE A 49 3.90 7.81 -5.95
C ILE A 49 2.65 7.06 -5.48
N ASN A 50 2.70 5.74 -5.34
CA ASN A 50 1.56 4.97 -4.83
C ASN A 50 1.23 5.30 -3.37
N HIS A 51 2.24 5.58 -2.52
CA HIS A 51 2.00 6.06 -1.16
C HIS A 51 1.30 7.41 -1.17
N GLU A 52 1.77 8.34 -2.00
CA GLU A 52 1.20 9.68 -2.09
C GLU A 52 -0.25 9.64 -2.58
N LEU A 53 -0.53 8.90 -3.66
CA LEU A 53 -1.87 8.76 -4.23
C LEU A 53 -2.84 8.12 -3.23
N CYS A 54 -2.41 7.04 -2.57
CA CYS A 54 -3.22 6.41 -1.52
C CYS A 54 -3.50 7.38 -0.36
N ALA A 55 -2.50 8.15 0.08
CA ALA A 55 -2.67 9.12 1.17
C ALA A 55 -3.63 10.26 0.79
N GLN A 56 -3.55 10.75 -0.46
CA GLN A 56 -4.46 11.76 -0.98
C GLN A 56 -5.90 11.25 -1.01
N ALA A 57 -6.14 10.04 -1.51
CA ALA A 57 -7.46 9.42 -1.53
C ALA A 57 -8.02 9.20 -0.12
N VAL A 58 -7.21 8.68 0.80
CA VAL A 58 -7.62 8.49 2.22
C VAL A 58 -8.03 9.81 2.86
N ALA A 59 -7.24 10.87 2.66
CA ALA A 59 -7.55 12.19 3.19
C ALA A 59 -8.86 12.74 2.62
N GLU A 60 -9.08 12.59 1.31
CA GLU A 60 -10.29 13.05 0.66
C GLU A 60 -11.54 12.28 1.09
N ASN A 61 -11.44 10.95 1.16
CA ASN A 61 -12.50 10.08 1.66
C ASN A 61 -12.86 10.41 3.11
N THR A 62 -11.85 10.68 3.95
CA THR A 62 -12.08 11.06 5.35
C THR A 62 -12.88 12.37 5.45
N LYS A 63 -12.59 13.37 4.62
CA LYS A 63 -13.37 14.62 4.58
C LYS A 63 -14.84 14.39 4.17
N HIS A 64 -15.09 13.39 3.34
CA HIS A 64 -16.42 13.05 2.80
C HIS A 64 -17.14 11.96 3.60
N GLY A 65 -16.57 11.46 4.70
CA GLY A 65 -17.17 10.42 5.53
C GLY A 65 -17.19 9.02 4.88
N VAL A 66 -16.35 8.79 3.86
CA VAL A 66 -16.17 7.48 3.22
C VAL A 66 -15.23 6.64 4.07
N LYS A 67 -15.60 5.37 4.31
CA LYS A 67 -14.79 4.43 5.09
C LYS A 67 -13.70 3.80 4.22
N ASN A 68 -12.46 4.20 4.46
CA ASN A 68 -11.32 3.72 3.68
C ASN A 68 -11.08 2.22 3.84
N GLU A 69 -11.41 1.65 5.01
CA GLU A 69 -11.26 0.23 5.32
C GLU A 69 -12.15 -0.68 4.46
N GLU A 70 -13.17 -0.12 3.80
CA GLU A 70 -14.01 -0.83 2.84
C GLU A 70 -13.40 -0.83 1.42
N LEU A 71 -12.28 -0.14 1.19
CA LEU A 71 -11.58 -0.03 -0.08
C LEU A 71 -10.22 -0.77 -0.05
N THR A 72 -9.77 -1.26 -1.19
CA THR A 72 -8.41 -1.82 -1.35
C THR A 72 -7.37 -0.71 -1.54
N TYR A 73 -6.09 -1.05 -1.33
CA TYR A 73 -5.02 -0.10 -1.66
C TYR A 73 -5.02 0.28 -3.14
N GLN A 74 -5.31 -0.67 -4.03
CA GLN A 74 -5.41 -0.39 -5.48
C GLN A 74 -6.54 0.61 -5.78
N GLU A 75 -7.73 0.41 -5.21
CA GLU A 75 -8.87 1.32 -5.36
C GLU A 75 -8.53 2.74 -4.87
N LEU A 76 -7.80 2.85 -3.75
CA LEU A 76 -7.35 4.14 -3.22
C LEU A 76 -6.27 4.80 -4.09
N ILE A 77 -5.34 4.03 -4.64
CA ILE A 77 -4.32 4.55 -5.58
C ILE A 77 -5.00 5.06 -6.86
N ASP A 78 -5.99 4.34 -7.39
CA ASP A 78 -6.72 4.73 -8.58
C ASP A 78 -7.54 6.01 -8.35
N GLN A 79 -8.21 6.13 -7.21
CA GLN A 79 -8.86 7.38 -6.76
C GLN A 79 -7.84 8.52 -6.63
N GLY A 80 -6.64 8.24 -6.10
CA GLY A 80 -5.57 9.23 -6.02
C GLY A 80 -5.20 9.80 -7.39
N TYR A 81 -5.15 8.96 -8.43
CA TYR A 81 -4.92 9.44 -9.80
C TYR A 81 -6.07 10.31 -10.31
N GLU A 82 -7.32 9.98 -9.99
CA GLU A 82 -8.47 10.81 -10.35
C GLU A 82 -8.43 12.18 -9.64
N LEU A 83 -8.02 12.21 -8.38
CA LEU A 83 -7.83 13.47 -7.64
C LEU A 83 -6.70 14.30 -8.24
N LEU A 84 -5.60 13.66 -8.62
CA LEU A 84 -4.49 14.32 -9.29
C LEU A 84 -4.90 14.91 -10.64
N ALA A 85 -5.76 14.21 -11.39
CA ALA A 85 -6.31 14.71 -12.65
C ALA A 85 -7.24 15.92 -12.46
N LYS A 86 -7.89 16.06 -11.30
CA LYS A 86 -8.74 17.23 -10.97
C LYS A 86 -7.94 18.46 -10.57
N THR A 87 -6.77 18.29 -9.94
CA THR A 87 -5.88 19.38 -9.54
C THR A 87 -4.91 19.79 -10.64
N HIS A 88 -4.58 18.88 -11.54
CA HIS A 88 -3.75 19.11 -12.72
C HIS A 88 -4.57 18.90 -14.00
N THR A 89 -3.91 18.47 -15.09
CA THR A 89 -4.58 18.05 -16.31
C THR A 89 -4.68 16.53 -16.35
N GLU A 90 -5.72 16.03 -17.02
CA GLU A 90 -5.89 14.59 -17.25
C GLU A 90 -4.67 13.97 -17.96
N ALA A 91 -4.13 14.68 -18.95
CA ALA A 91 -2.90 14.28 -19.65
C ALA A 91 -1.68 14.10 -18.71
N TYR A 92 -1.59 14.89 -17.65
CA TYR A 92 -0.53 14.73 -16.65
C TYR A 92 -0.73 13.46 -15.82
N ALA A 93 -1.94 13.22 -15.31
CA ALA A 93 -2.24 12.00 -14.55
C ALA A 93 -2.03 10.73 -15.40
N ASP A 94 -2.45 10.75 -16.67
CA ASP A 94 -2.25 9.64 -17.61
C ASP A 94 -0.76 9.43 -17.94
N SER A 95 0.03 10.51 -18.03
CA SER A 95 1.47 10.39 -18.21
C SER A 95 2.12 9.65 -17.04
N LEU A 96 1.68 9.92 -15.80
CA LEU A 96 2.17 9.24 -14.61
C LEU A 96 1.71 7.78 -14.58
N ARG A 97 0.43 7.48 -14.89
CA ARG A 97 -0.04 6.10 -15.03
C ARG A 97 0.78 5.32 -16.05
N LYS A 98 1.12 5.91 -17.19
CA LYS A 98 1.94 5.26 -18.21
C LYS A 98 3.37 4.95 -17.73
N VAL A 99 3.94 5.82 -16.91
CA VAL A 99 5.31 5.64 -16.37
C VAL A 99 5.32 4.63 -15.21
N TYR A 100 4.32 4.71 -14.34
CA TYR A 100 4.30 4.03 -13.04
C TYR A 100 3.28 2.89 -12.94
N ASN A 101 2.46 2.62 -13.96
CA ASN A 101 1.57 1.45 -14.00
C ASN A 101 1.54 0.81 -15.42
N PRO A 102 2.70 0.33 -15.94
CA PRO A 102 2.76 -0.34 -17.24
C PRO A 102 2.30 -1.80 -17.18
#